data_AF-A0A3A8GT40-F1
#
_entry.id   AF-A0A3A8GT40-F1
#
_cell.length_a   1.000
_cell.length_b   1.000
_cell.length_c   1.000
_cell.angle_alpha   90.00
_cell.angle_beta   90.00
_cell.angle_gamma   90.00
#
_symmetry.space_group_name_H-M   'P 1'
#
loop_
_entity.id
_entity.type
_entity.pdbx_description
1 polymer ?
#
loop_
_entity_poly.entity_id
_entity_poly.type
_entity_poly.pdbx_seq_one_letter_code
_entity_poly.pdbx_strand_id
1 'polypeptide(L)'
;MAPTPPGQRETSCQSLEDLGARLASRDFGRLEDDALPMLLLAVHGRDFMRDFREEFAAEDDWAPALERTARAVGRAFDFLREDAGIPHLDLVPRPDVLPLLCRFFHLHPQPPPAARVRLSHWLWRHALFDTGRSLSDAGALALLTPDADASVRALLRRVVPPRGWERYSQPGMAGLASVADRVEANALLALKPRHLLTGAVLEPGPLLENQGAVAFLPLFPPPLSGGAPPPGPVSDLLLTLANQVFHPVLAPGRSLLGLVRTGVTPPVVFPSHALGPDALAALRQGDGAAFLALRRDGLVTHIRAFIQARTGADHAVDAPIPEE
;
A
#
# COMPACT_ATOMS: atom_id res chain seq x y z
N MET A 1 31.77 31.79 -17.61
CA MET A 1 31.01 30.61 -18.08
C MET A 1 31.52 29.40 -17.33
N ALA A 2 30.77 28.95 -16.32
CA ALA A 2 31.07 27.69 -15.64
C ALA A 2 30.60 26.51 -16.51
N PRO A 3 31.34 25.39 -16.57
CA PRO A 3 30.92 24.23 -17.32
C PRO A 3 29.76 23.51 -16.61
N THR A 4 28.71 23.23 -17.37
CA THR A 4 27.57 22.38 -17.00
C THR A 4 28.05 20.97 -16.64
N PRO A 5 27.55 20.33 -15.57
CA PRO A 5 27.92 18.96 -15.25
C PRO A 5 27.39 17.97 -16.31
N PRO A 6 28.07 16.84 -16.54
CA PRO A 6 27.69 15.89 -17.58
C PRO A 6 26.33 15.27 -17.24
N GLY A 7 25.39 15.41 -18.17
CA GLY A 7 24.09 14.74 -18.09
C GLY A 7 24.29 13.24 -17.95
N GLN A 8 23.67 12.67 -16.90
CA GLN A 8 23.38 11.24 -16.88
C GLN A 8 22.60 10.93 -18.15
N ARG A 9 23.23 10.19 -19.08
CA ARG A 9 22.49 9.59 -20.18
C ARG A 9 21.47 8.67 -19.53
N GLU A 10 20.20 8.99 -19.65
CA GLU A 10 19.14 8.01 -19.37
C GLU A 10 19.45 6.80 -20.25
N THR A 11 19.89 5.70 -19.61
CA THR A 11 20.19 4.45 -20.31
C THR A 11 18.88 3.97 -20.94
N SER A 12 18.78 4.05 -22.27
CA SER A 12 17.62 3.56 -23.01
C SER A 12 17.48 2.07 -22.75
N CYS A 13 16.32 1.64 -22.25
CA CYS A 13 16.03 0.22 -22.04
C CYS A 13 16.06 -0.51 -23.39
N GLN A 14 16.86 -1.57 -23.51
CA GLN A 14 16.94 -2.41 -24.72
C GLN A 14 16.25 -3.76 -24.52
N SER A 15 15.98 -4.13 -23.27
CA SER A 15 15.33 -5.39 -22.89
C SER A 15 14.34 -5.20 -21.72
N LEU A 16 13.52 -6.22 -21.45
CA LEU A 16 12.69 -6.26 -20.24
C LEU A 16 13.55 -6.33 -18.97
N GLU A 17 14.73 -6.94 -19.02
CA GLU A 17 15.68 -6.97 -17.90
C GLU A 17 16.18 -5.55 -17.57
N ASP A 18 16.57 -4.76 -18.59
CA ASP A 18 16.98 -3.36 -18.40
C ASP A 18 15.83 -2.53 -17.80
N LEU A 19 14.60 -2.78 -18.26
CA LEU A 19 13.40 -2.15 -17.71
C LEU A 19 13.23 -2.50 -16.22
N GLY A 20 13.32 -3.78 -15.87
CA GLY A 20 13.24 -4.25 -14.48
C GLY A 20 14.31 -3.59 -13.59
N ALA A 21 15.57 -3.58 -14.05
CA ALA A 21 16.68 -2.97 -13.32
C ALA A 21 16.49 -1.45 -13.11
N ARG A 22 16.02 -0.73 -14.15
CA ARG A 22 15.73 0.70 -14.05
C ARG A 22 14.56 1.01 -13.12
N LEU A 23 13.56 0.15 -13.06
CA LEU A 23 12.42 0.35 -12.16
C LEU A 23 12.79 0.03 -10.71
N ALA A 24 13.62 -1.00 -10.49
CA ALA A 24 14.15 -1.32 -9.17
C ALA A 24 14.99 -0.17 -8.58
N SER A 25 15.70 0.60 -9.40
CA SER A 25 16.48 1.75 -8.94
C SER A 25 15.66 2.97 -8.47
N ARG A 26 14.32 2.86 -8.37
CA ARG A 26 13.43 3.92 -7.88
C ARG A 26 13.03 3.77 -6.41
N ASP A 27 13.61 2.80 -5.70
CA ASP A 27 13.38 2.55 -4.27
C ASP A 27 11.88 2.45 -3.90
N PHE A 28 11.11 1.77 -4.75
CA PHE A 28 9.68 1.52 -4.54
C PHE A 28 9.36 0.03 -4.40
N GLY A 29 10.35 -0.85 -4.39
CA GLY A 29 10.19 -2.29 -4.50
C GLY A 29 10.44 -2.80 -5.91
N ARG A 30 10.67 -4.11 -6.02
CA ARG A 30 10.94 -4.81 -7.27
C ARG A 30 9.67 -5.43 -7.84
N LEU A 31 9.40 -5.18 -9.12
CA LEU A 31 8.35 -5.89 -9.86
C LEU A 31 8.80 -7.32 -10.15
N GLU A 32 7.85 -8.25 -10.08
CA GLU A 32 8.04 -9.62 -10.57
C GLU A 32 8.26 -9.61 -12.09
N ASP A 33 9.08 -10.55 -12.59
CA ASP A 33 9.53 -10.54 -13.98
C ASP A 33 8.35 -10.75 -14.97
N ASP A 34 7.29 -11.44 -14.55
CA ASP A 34 6.05 -11.68 -15.29
C ASP A 34 5.12 -10.45 -15.34
N ALA A 35 5.28 -9.50 -14.42
CA ALA A 35 4.55 -8.24 -14.44
C ALA A 35 5.02 -7.31 -15.56
N LEU A 36 6.31 -7.36 -15.93
CA LEU A 36 6.90 -6.43 -16.91
C LEU A 36 6.25 -6.53 -18.31
N PRO A 37 6.02 -7.73 -18.89
CA PRO A 37 5.23 -7.89 -20.11
C PRO A 37 3.83 -7.29 -20.02
N MET A 38 3.10 -7.53 -18.92
CA MET A 38 1.74 -7.03 -18.75
C MET A 38 1.70 -5.50 -18.73
N LEU A 39 2.64 -4.86 -18.03
CA LEU A 39 2.75 -3.40 -17.98
C LEU A 39 3.09 -2.82 -19.35
N LEU A 40 3.98 -3.48 -20.11
CA LEU A 40 4.32 -3.08 -21.48
C LEU A 40 3.07 -3.11 -22.38
N LEU A 41 2.33 -4.24 -22.42
CA LEU A 41 1.11 -4.36 -23.21
C LEU A 41 0.07 -3.31 -22.84
N ALA A 42 -0.19 -3.14 -21.54
CA ALA A 42 -1.17 -2.19 -21.05
C ALA A 42 -0.82 -0.75 -21.42
N VAL A 43 0.45 -0.34 -21.28
CA VAL A 43 0.92 1.00 -21.68
C VAL A 43 0.66 1.26 -23.15
N HIS A 44 0.85 0.27 -24.02
CA HIS A 44 0.58 0.39 -25.46
C HIS A 44 -0.88 0.16 -25.85
N GLY A 45 -1.76 -0.04 -24.86
CA GLY A 45 -3.20 -0.23 -25.10
C GLY A 45 -3.54 -1.58 -25.74
N ARG A 46 -2.64 -2.56 -25.64
CA ARG A 46 -2.87 -3.95 -26.04
C ARG A 46 -3.50 -4.73 -24.89
N ASP A 47 -4.08 -5.88 -25.20
CA ASP A 47 -4.68 -6.74 -24.19
C ASP A 47 -3.58 -7.43 -23.37
N PHE A 48 -3.39 -6.99 -22.13
CA PHE A 48 -2.33 -7.51 -21.24
C PHE A 48 -2.67 -8.86 -20.61
N MET A 49 -3.87 -9.40 -20.87
CA MET A 49 -4.28 -10.75 -20.43
C MET A 49 -3.95 -11.83 -21.46
N ARG A 50 -3.60 -11.42 -22.68
CA ARG A 50 -3.22 -12.34 -23.76
C ARG A 50 -1.72 -12.61 -23.73
N ASP A 51 -1.31 -13.68 -24.43
CA ASP A 51 0.10 -14.03 -24.52
C ASP A 51 0.89 -12.87 -25.14
N PHE A 52 1.90 -12.42 -24.41
CA PHE A 52 2.78 -11.34 -24.81
C PHE A 52 3.40 -11.55 -26.20
N ARG A 53 3.71 -12.79 -26.58
CA ARG A 53 4.31 -13.10 -27.89
C ARG A 53 3.30 -12.99 -29.04
N GLU A 54 2.02 -13.14 -28.76
CA GLU A 54 0.96 -12.90 -29.74
C GLU A 54 0.72 -11.40 -29.94
N GLU A 55 0.82 -10.64 -28.85
CA GLU A 55 0.51 -9.22 -28.83
C GLU A 55 1.72 -8.31 -29.01
N PHE A 56 2.96 -8.81 -29.08
CA PHE A 56 4.17 -7.99 -29.31
C PHE A 56 5.13 -8.71 -30.27
N ALA A 57 5.14 -8.29 -31.53
CA ALA A 57 5.86 -8.97 -32.60
C ALA A 57 7.34 -8.57 -32.65
N ALA A 58 8.17 -9.39 -33.31
CA ALA A 58 9.59 -9.08 -33.53
C ALA A 58 9.82 -7.80 -34.36
N GLU A 59 8.79 -7.33 -35.06
CA GLU A 59 8.77 -6.13 -35.91
C GLU A 59 8.45 -4.85 -35.12
N ASP A 60 7.97 -4.96 -33.88
CA ASP A 60 7.71 -3.81 -33.02
C ASP A 60 9.02 -3.11 -32.61
N ASP A 61 9.05 -1.78 -32.58
CA ASP A 61 10.22 -1.02 -32.13
C ASP A 61 10.32 -1.06 -30.60
N TRP A 62 11.14 -1.98 -30.09
CA TRP A 62 11.26 -2.32 -28.68
C TRP A 62 11.78 -1.19 -27.81
N ALA A 63 12.84 -0.49 -28.22
CA ALA A 63 13.49 0.48 -27.35
C ALA A 63 12.58 1.67 -26.99
N PRO A 64 11.87 2.32 -27.93
CA PRO A 64 10.89 3.36 -27.60
C PRO A 64 9.68 2.83 -26.84
N ALA A 65 9.29 1.58 -27.08
CA ALA A 65 8.19 0.95 -26.34
C ALA A 65 8.55 0.76 -24.87
N LEU A 66 9.74 0.23 -24.59
CA LEU A 66 10.28 0.05 -23.24
C LEU A 66 10.48 1.39 -22.53
N GLU A 67 10.99 2.42 -23.23
CA GLU A 67 11.17 3.76 -22.66
C GLU A 67 9.84 4.40 -22.25
N ARG A 68 8.80 4.30 -23.10
CA ARG A 68 7.46 4.81 -22.77
C ARG A 68 6.88 4.07 -21.56
N THR A 69 7.10 2.77 -21.46
CA THR A 69 6.69 1.96 -20.31
C THR A 69 7.43 2.37 -19.05
N ALA A 70 8.77 2.51 -19.09
CA ALA A 70 9.56 2.94 -17.95
C ALA A 70 9.05 4.28 -17.36
N ARG A 71 8.75 5.25 -18.23
CA ARG A 71 8.20 6.54 -17.83
C ARG A 71 6.81 6.44 -17.22
N ALA A 72 5.94 5.62 -17.81
CA ALA A 72 4.58 5.42 -17.32
C ALA A 72 4.55 4.73 -15.95
N VAL A 73 5.34 3.67 -15.79
CA VAL A 73 5.48 2.95 -14.52
C VAL A 73 6.10 3.86 -13.45
N GLY A 74 7.15 4.61 -13.80
CA GLY A 74 7.75 5.59 -12.88
C GLY A 74 6.73 6.59 -12.33
N ARG A 75 5.87 7.14 -13.20
CA ARG A 75 4.79 8.06 -12.78
C ARG A 75 3.72 7.37 -11.94
N ALA A 76 3.41 6.10 -12.23
CA ALA A 76 2.49 5.32 -11.41
C ALA A 76 3.07 5.08 -10.01
N PHE A 77 4.37 4.79 -9.88
CA PHE A 77 5.04 4.66 -8.59
C PHE A 77 5.06 5.98 -7.83
N ASP A 78 5.38 7.09 -8.49
CA ASP A 78 5.34 8.42 -7.88
C ASP A 78 3.93 8.75 -7.37
N PHE A 79 2.88 8.43 -8.15
CA PHE A 79 1.49 8.58 -7.72
C PHE A 79 1.13 7.71 -6.52
N LEU A 80 1.54 6.43 -6.51
CA LEU A 80 1.28 5.53 -5.39
C LEU A 80 1.93 6.07 -4.11
N ARG A 81 3.17 6.55 -4.21
CA ARG A 81 3.93 7.10 -3.08
C ARG A 81 3.36 8.43 -2.59
N GLU A 82 3.18 9.39 -3.49
CA GLU A 82 2.91 10.79 -3.14
C GLU A 82 1.42 11.08 -2.95
N ASP A 83 0.54 10.56 -3.80
CA ASP A 83 -0.91 10.84 -3.74
C ASP A 83 -1.65 9.75 -2.95
N ALA A 84 -1.40 8.48 -3.27
CA ALA A 84 -2.08 7.37 -2.60
C ALA A 84 -1.50 7.09 -1.20
N GLY A 85 -0.28 7.54 -0.91
CA GLY A 85 0.40 7.35 0.37
C GLY A 85 0.79 5.91 0.65
N ILE A 86 1.10 5.13 -0.40
CA ILE A 86 1.58 3.75 -0.34
C ILE A 86 3.10 3.81 -0.49
N PRO A 87 3.90 3.53 0.55
CA PRO A 87 5.32 3.82 0.51
C PRO A 87 6.17 2.75 -0.21
N HIS A 88 5.61 1.58 -0.51
CA HIS A 88 6.32 0.45 -1.12
C HIS A 88 5.37 -0.47 -1.90
N LEU A 89 5.88 -1.16 -2.93
CA LEU A 89 5.12 -2.05 -3.81
C LEU A 89 4.41 -3.19 -3.06
N ASP A 90 5.08 -3.81 -2.08
CA ASP A 90 4.48 -4.87 -1.25
C ASP A 90 3.23 -4.43 -0.47
N LEU A 91 3.07 -3.12 -0.29
CA LEU A 91 1.94 -2.52 0.41
C LEU A 91 0.81 -2.12 -0.53
N VAL A 92 0.96 -2.27 -1.85
CA VAL A 92 -0.13 -2.06 -2.81
C VAL A 92 -1.20 -3.13 -2.53
N PRO A 93 -2.41 -2.76 -2.06
CA PRO A 93 -3.38 -3.78 -1.63
C PRO A 93 -3.81 -4.72 -2.76
N ARG A 94 -3.83 -4.20 -3.99
CA ARG A 94 -4.22 -4.92 -5.21
C ARG A 94 -3.25 -4.60 -6.35
N PRO A 95 -2.16 -5.37 -6.49
CA PRO A 95 -1.14 -5.12 -7.52
C PRO A 95 -1.66 -5.24 -8.96
N ASP A 96 -2.76 -5.96 -9.18
CA ASP A 96 -3.45 -6.08 -10.47
C ASP A 96 -3.96 -4.75 -11.03
N VAL A 97 -3.95 -3.67 -10.23
CA VAL A 97 -4.28 -2.31 -10.66
C VAL A 97 -3.14 -1.64 -11.45
N LEU A 98 -1.89 -2.14 -11.35
CA LEU A 98 -0.71 -1.48 -11.91
C LEU A 98 -0.79 -1.30 -13.44
N PRO A 99 -1.22 -2.28 -14.25
CA PRO A 99 -1.42 -2.09 -15.69
C PRO A 99 -2.33 -0.90 -16.02
N LEU A 100 -3.45 -0.76 -15.29
CA LEU A 100 -4.39 0.34 -15.49
C LEU A 100 -3.77 1.70 -15.11
N LEU A 101 -3.07 1.78 -13.98
CA LEU A 101 -2.37 3.00 -13.57
C LEU A 101 -1.30 3.41 -14.57
N CYS A 102 -0.51 2.45 -15.06
CA CYS A 102 0.54 2.71 -16.05
C CYS A 102 -0.06 3.22 -17.36
N ARG A 103 -1.15 2.61 -17.85
CA ARG A 103 -1.87 3.13 -19.02
C ARG A 103 -2.42 4.54 -18.78
N PHE A 104 -2.99 4.80 -17.61
CA PHE A 104 -3.48 6.14 -17.27
C PHE A 104 -2.34 7.19 -17.31
N PHE A 105 -1.19 6.93 -16.69
CA PHE A 105 -0.05 7.86 -16.70
C PHE A 105 0.74 7.91 -18.00
N HIS A 106 0.54 6.93 -18.88
CA HIS A 106 0.97 7.01 -20.27
C HIS A 106 0.12 8.02 -21.05
N LEU A 107 -1.22 7.92 -20.96
CA LEU A 107 -2.15 8.84 -21.62
C LEU A 107 -2.13 10.24 -21.00
N HIS A 108 -1.90 10.33 -19.70
CA HIS A 108 -1.85 11.56 -18.95
C HIS A 108 -0.54 11.66 -18.17
N PRO A 109 0.55 12.11 -18.82
CA PRO A 109 1.83 12.33 -18.16
C PRO A 109 1.79 13.23 -16.92
N GLN A 110 0.92 14.24 -16.97
CA GLN A 110 0.75 15.25 -15.93
C GLN A 110 -0.76 15.52 -15.77
N PRO A 111 -1.50 14.58 -15.15
CA PRO A 111 -2.92 14.76 -14.95
C PRO A 111 -3.15 15.92 -13.95
N PRO A 112 -4.26 16.67 -14.05
CA PRO A 112 -4.58 17.73 -13.11
C PRO A 112 -4.60 17.23 -11.66
N PRO A 113 -4.22 18.04 -10.64
CA PRO A 113 -4.19 17.61 -9.25
C PRO A 113 -5.51 17.02 -8.75
N ALA A 114 -6.65 17.59 -9.17
CA ALA A 114 -7.97 17.08 -8.81
C ALA A 114 -8.25 15.67 -9.38
N ALA A 115 -7.72 15.35 -10.57
CA ALA A 115 -7.80 14.02 -11.16
C ALA A 115 -7.00 13.01 -10.34
N ARG A 116 -5.79 13.38 -9.88
CA ARG A 116 -4.94 12.54 -9.03
C ARG A 116 -5.61 12.21 -7.70
N VAL A 117 -6.19 13.20 -7.02
CA VAL A 117 -6.94 12.98 -5.77
C VAL A 117 -8.09 11.99 -5.99
N ARG A 118 -8.88 12.16 -7.06
CA ARG A 118 -9.97 11.23 -7.39
C ARG A 118 -9.47 9.84 -7.77
N LEU A 119 -8.34 9.74 -8.47
CA LEU A 119 -7.71 8.46 -8.81
C LEU A 119 -7.23 7.73 -7.55
N SER A 120 -6.70 8.47 -6.57
CA SER A 120 -6.36 7.92 -5.25
C SER A 120 -7.60 7.41 -4.54
N HIS A 121 -8.70 8.17 -4.51
CA HIS A 121 -9.97 7.70 -3.95
C HIS A 121 -10.46 6.42 -4.63
N TRP A 122 -10.38 6.38 -5.96
CA TRP A 122 -10.75 5.18 -6.72
C TRP A 122 -9.87 3.98 -6.37
N LEU A 123 -8.55 4.15 -6.29
CA LEU A 123 -7.61 3.07 -5.94
C LEU A 123 -7.98 2.43 -4.59
N TRP A 124 -8.20 3.26 -3.57
CA TRP A 124 -8.56 2.77 -2.23
C TRP A 124 -9.96 2.16 -2.19
N ARG A 125 -10.94 2.73 -2.93
CA ARG A 125 -12.28 2.14 -3.06
C ARG A 125 -12.21 0.78 -3.75
N HIS A 126 -11.45 0.68 -4.83
CA HIS A 126 -11.30 -0.57 -5.57
C HIS A 126 -10.66 -1.65 -4.70
N ALA A 127 -9.61 -1.32 -3.95
CA ALA A 127 -8.99 -2.24 -3.01
C ALA A 127 -9.98 -2.81 -1.99
N LEU A 128 -10.79 -1.94 -1.36
CA LEU A 128 -11.62 -2.28 -0.21
C LEU A 128 -13.03 -2.80 -0.57
N PHE A 129 -13.63 -2.26 -1.63
CA PHE A 129 -15.07 -2.42 -1.89
C PHE A 129 -15.36 -3.26 -3.13
N ASP A 130 -14.40 -3.45 -4.03
CA ASP A 130 -14.61 -4.21 -5.25
C ASP A 130 -14.28 -5.70 -5.03
N THR A 131 -15.18 -6.41 -4.34
CA THR A 131 -14.93 -7.80 -3.90
C THR A 131 -15.22 -8.86 -4.97
N GLY A 132 -15.54 -8.48 -6.21
CA GLY A 132 -16.01 -9.44 -7.22
C GLY A 132 -15.64 -9.17 -8.68
N ARG A 133 -14.98 -8.06 -9.00
CA ARG A 133 -14.48 -7.80 -10.37
C ARG A 133 -12.98 -7.59 -10.32
N SER A 134 -12.24 -8.55 -10.86
CA SER A 134 -10.86 -8.29 -11.24
C SER A 134 -10.86 -7.17 -12.29
N LEU A 135 -10.01 -6.16 -12.14
CA LEU A 135 -9.79 -5.15 -13.21
C LEU A 135 -8.99 -5.71 -14.38
N SER A 136 -8.64 -7.01 -14.33
CA SER A 136 -7.94 -7.78 -15.34
C SER A 136 -8.75 -8.03 -16.62
N ASP A 137 -9.59 -7.09 -17.04
CA ASP A 137 -10.35 -7.17 -18.29
C ASP A 137 -10.10 -5.88 -19.09
N ALA A 138 -9.88 -6.03 -20.40
CA ALA A 138 -9.89 -4.98 -21.41
C ALA A 138 -11.00 -3.91 -21.19
N GLY A 139 -12.13 -4.28 -20.60
CA GLY A 139 -13.22 -3.37 -20.21
C GLY A 139 -12.84 -2.28 -19.19
N ALA A 140 -11.76 -2.42 -18.42
CA ALA A 140 -11.22 -1.36 -17.56
C ALA A 140 -10.34 -0.38 -18.35
N LEU A 141 -9.48 -0.89 -19.24
CA LEU A 141 -8.67 -0.06 -20.13
C LEU A 141 -9.55 0.79 -21.07
N ALA A 142 -10.68 0.25 -21.51
CA ALA A 142 -11.64 0.96 -22.36
C ALA A 142 -12.26 2.21 -21.69
N LEU A 143 -12.18 2.33 -20.36
CA LEU A 143 -12.60 3.55 -19.65
C LEU A 143 -11.57 4.67 -19.72
N LEU A 144 -10.32 4.36 -20.10
CA LEU A 144 -9.25 5.35 -20.18
C LEU A 144 -9.30 6.05 -21.54
N THR A 145 -9.60 7.34 -21.50
CA THR A 145 -9.76 8.22 -22.66
C THR A 145 -8.69 9.30 -22.66
N PRO A 146 -8.53 10.10 -23.73
CA PRO A 146 -7.65 11.28 -23.72
C PRO A 146 -8.03 12.37 -22.69
N ASP A 147 -9.21 12.29 -22.06
CA ASP A 147 -9.61 13.15 -20.94
C ASP A 147 -9.40 12.42 -19.60
N ALA A 148 -8.45 12.91 -18.80
CA ALA A 148 -8.11 12.35 -17.49
C ALA A 148 -9.29 12.37 -16.52
N ASP A 149 -10.07 13.46 -16.51
CA ASP A 149 -11.19 13.63 -15.60
C ASP A 149 -12.40 12.77 -15.99
N ALA A 150 -12.64 12.60 -17.29
CA ALA A 150 -13.63 11.65 -17.77
C ALA A 150 -13.27 10.22 -17.36
N SER A 151 -12.00 9.83 -17.55
CA SER A 151 -11.48 8.49 -17.23
C SER A 151 -11.63 8.17 -15.74
N VAL A 152 -11.16 9.05 -14.86
CA VAL A 152 -11.24 8.82 -13.41
C VAL A 152 -12.68 8.82 -12.91
N ARG A 153 -13.55 9.68 -13.44
CA ARG A 153 -14.99 9.65 -13.09
C ARG A 153 -15.66 8.35 -13.53
N ALA A 154 -15.31 7.82 -14.68
CA ALA A 154 -15.82 6.53 -15.16
C ALA A 154 -15.39 5.38 -14.24
N LEU A 155 -14.13 5.39 -13.81
CA LEU A 155 -13.60 4.43 -12.83
C LEU A 155 -14.33 4.52 -11.48
N LEU A 156 -14.51 5.74 -10.93
CA LEU A 156 -15.23 5.95 -9.66
C LEU A 156 -16.68 5.48 -9.70
N ARG A 157 -17.38 5.64 -10.84
CA ARG A 157 -18.78 5.18 -10.98
C ARG A 157 -18.92 3.66 -10.86
N ARG A 158 -17.85 2.89 -11.11
CA ARG A 158 -17.88 1.42 -10.98
C ARG A 158 -17.74 0.94 -9.53
N VAL A 159 -17.21 1.78 -8.64
CA VAL A 159 -16.93 1.37 -7.25
C VAL A 159 -17.54 2.39 -6.29
N VAL A 160 -18.72 2.04 -5.78
CA VAL A 160 -19.45 2.82 -4.79
C VAL A 160 -19.18 2.25 -3.39
N PRO A 161 -18.80 3.08 -2.40
CA PRO A 161 -18.67 2.64 -1.03
C PRO A 161 -19.98 2.01 -0.52
N PRO A 162 -19.96 0.76 -0.02
CA PRO A 162 -21.16 0.14 0.51
C PRO A 162 -21.57 0.80 1.83
N ARG A 163 -22.87 0.70 2.18
CA ARG A 163 -23.31 1.01 3.55
C ARG A 163 -22.61 0.08 4.53
N GLY A 164 -22.21 0.62 5.69
CA GLY A 164 -21.52 -0.17 6.72
C GLY A 164 -20.07 -0.52 6.38
N TRP A 165 -19.40 0.27 5.54
CA TRP A 165 -17.98 0.06 5.19
C TRP A 165 -17.06 0.12 6.42
N GLU A 166 -17.50 0.69 7.54
CA GLU A 166 -16.75 0.79 8.78
C GLU A 166 -16.31 -0.58 9.31
N ARG A 167 -16.99 -1.67 8.91
CA ARG A 167 -16.59 -3.05 9.20
C ARG A 167 -15.19 -3.41 8.70
N TYR A 168 -14.70 -2.75 7.64
CA TYR A 168 -13.34 -2.93 7.11
C TYR A 168 -12.27 -2.28 8.00
N SER A 169 -12.66 -1.60 9.09
CA SER A 169 -11.72 -0.98 10.04
C SER A 169 -11.27 -1.93 11.15
N GLN A 170 -11.78 -3.16 11.17
CA GLN A 170 -11.43 -4.17 12.17
C GLN A 170 -10.06 -4.79 11.81
N PRO A 171 -9.06 -4.73 12.70
CA PRO A 171 -7.77 -5.35 12.45
C PRO A 171 -7.90 -6.86 12.21
N GLY A 172 -7.48 -7.31 11.04
CA GLY A 172 -7.41 -8.69 10.62
C GLY A 172 -6.10 -9.36 11.02
N MET A 173 -5.75 -10.46 10.32
CA MET A 173 -4.49 -11.16 10.53
C MET A 173 -3.31 -10.30 10.07
N ALA A 174 -2.22 -10.30 10.83
CA ALA A 174 -1.00 -9.64 10.42
C ALA A 174 -0.19 -10.51 9.45
N GLY A 175 0.34 -9.92 8.36
CA GLY A 175 1.23 -10.65 7.45
C GLY A 175 1.40 -10.09 6.03
N LEU A 176 0.68 -9.04 5.65
CA LEU A 176 0.65 -8.48 4.28
C LEU A 176 0.15 -9.47 3.20
N ALA A 177 -0.52 -10.55 3.63
CA ALA A 177 -0.96 -11.62 2.74
C ALA A 177 -2.31 -11.30 2.08
N SER A 178 -3.17 -10.53 2.77
CA SER A 178 -4.47 -10.12 2.25
C SER A 178 -4.53 -8.63 1.90
N VAL A 179 -5.55 -8.25 1.13
CA VAL A 179 -5.88 -6.84 0.86
C VAL A 179 -6.09 -6.08 2.18
N ALA A 180 -6.77 -6.70 3.16
CA ALA A 180 -7.02 -6.08 4.46
C ALA A 180 -5.70 -5.81 5.20
N ASP A 181 -4.80 -6.79 5.27
CA ASP A 181 -3.50 -6.67 5.94
C ASP A 181 -2.69 -5.49 5.36
N ARG A 182 -2.70 -5.33 4.03
CA ARG A 182 -1.99 -4.25 3.35
C ARG A 182 -2.64 -2.89 3.60
N VAL A 183 -3.97 -2.80 3.65
CA VAL A 183 -4.67 -1.55 4.02
C VAL A 183 -4.33 -1.17 5.47
N GLU A 184 -4.38 -2.12 6.38
CA GLU A 184 -4.05 -1.93 7.80
C GLU A 184 -2.60 -1.52 8.01
N ALA A 185 -1.67 -2.13 7.28
CA ALA A 185 -0.27 -1.76 7.29
C ALA A 185 -0.06 -0.32 6.80
N ASN A 186 -0.69 0.08 5.68
CA ASN A 186 -0.64 1.47 5.22
C ASN A 186 -1.27 2.44 6.24
N ALA A 187 -2.35 2.05 6.90
CA ALA A 187 -2.95 2.84 7.97
C ALA A 187 -1.96 3.04 9.13
N LEU A 188 -1.30 1.98 9.61
CA LEU A 188 -0.26 2.10 10.64
C LEU A 188 0.89 3.01 10.18
N LEU A 189 1.38 2.85 8.96
CA LEU A 189 2.47 3.65 8.42
C LEU A 189 2.09 5.13 8.26
N ALA A 190 0.81 5.45 8.07
CA ALA A 190 0.32 6.83 8.05
C ALA A 190 0.49 7.55 9.41
N LEU A 191 0.67 6.82 10.52
CA LEU A 191 1.05 7.40 11.82
C LEU A 191 2.53 7.82 11.90
N LYS A 192 3.31 7.58 10.85
CA LYS A 192 4.75 7.83 10.75
C LYS A 192 5.52 7.17 11.92
N PRO A 193 5.53 5.83 11.99
CA PRO A 193 6.18 5.09 13.06
C PRO A 193 7.61 5.57 13.33
N ARG A 194 7.98 5.61 14.60
CA ARG A 194 9.29 6.11 15.05
C ARG A 194 10.11 5.03 15.71
N HIS A 195 11.41 5.01 15.49
CA HIS A 195 12.32 4.08 16.14
C HIS A 195 12.18 4.16 17.67
N LEU A 196 11.95 3.02 18.35
CA LEU A 196 11.61 2.99 19.79
C LEU A 196 12.71 3.56 20.70
N LEU A 197 13.98 3.38 20.30
CA LEU A 197 15.12 3.91 21.07
C LEU A 197 15.47 5.37 20.76
N THR A 198 15.48 5.76 19.48
CA THR A 198 16.04 7.06 19.06
C THR A 198 14.97 8.11 18.83
N GLY A 199 13.70 7.72 18.66
CA GLY A 199 12.60 8.61 18.31
C GLY A 199 12.62 9.12 16.86
N ALA A 200 13.60 8.71 16.05
CA ALA A 200 13.69 9.05 14.63
C ALA A 200 12.50 8.46 13.86
N VAL A 201 11.98 9.18 12.86
CA VAL A 201 10.95 8.64 11.97
C VAL A 201 11.54 7.48 11.16
N LEU A 202 10.80 6.38 11.05
CA LEU A 202 11.17 5.23 10.24
C LEU A 202 10.70 5.47 8.80
N GLU A 203 11.62 5.35 7.86
CA GLU A 203 11.31 5.38 6.44
C GLU A 203 10.87 3.98 5.99
N PRO A 204 9.61 3.78 5.55
CA PRO A 204 9.11 2.43 5.31
C PRO A 204 9.76 1.73 4.12
N GLY A 205 10.04 2.45 3.03
CA GLY A 205 10.59 1.90 1.79
C GLY A 205 11.89 1.11 2.03
N PRO A 206 12.96 1.74 2.56
CA PRO A 206 14.22 1.04 2.84
C PRO A 206 14.08 -0.11 3.83
N LEU A 207 13.16 -0.01 4.80
CA LEU A 207 12.98 -1.08 5.78
C LEU A 207 12.26 -2.30 5.17
N LEU A 208 11.26 -2.06 4.32
CA LEU A 208 10.52 -3.09 3.60
C LEU A 208 11.37 -3.76 2.52
N GLU A 209 12.21 -3.01 1.80
CA GLU A 209 13.14 -3.59 0.83
C GLU A 209 14.09 -4.60 1.48
N ASN A 210 14.54 -4.32 2.72
CA ASN A 210 15.49 -5.17 3.43
C ASN A 210 14.85 -6.29 4.26
N GLN A 211 13.66 -6.07 4.83
CA GLN A 211 13.04 -6.99 5.81
C GLN A 211 11.66 -7.48 5.40
N GLY A 212 11.05 -6.90 4.36
CA GLY A 212 9.69 -7.21 3.92
C GLY A 212 8.68 -7.13 5.07
N ALA A 213 7.75 -8.08 5.09
CA ALA A 213 6.72 -8.17 6.13
C ALA A 213 7.28 -8.36 7.55
N VAL A 214 8.54 -8.81 7.71
CA VAL A 214 9.19 -9.00 9.03
C VAL A 214 9.38 -7.66 9.77
N ALA A 215 9.35 -6.53 9.07
CA ALA A 215 9.37 -5.20 9.69
C ALA A 215 8.14 -4.91 10.57
N PHE A 216 7.05 -5.70 10.43
CA PHE A 216 5.92 -5.70 11.33
C PHE A 216 6.17 -6.76 12.42
N LEU A 217 6.60 -6.29 13.59
CA LEU A 217 7.07 -7.15 14.67
C LEU A 217 6.06 -7.23 15.82
N PRO A 218 5.81 -8.43 16.38
CA PRO A 218 4.91 -8.59 17.50
C PRO A 218 5.53 -8.05 18.79
N LEU A 219 4.74 -7.37 19.61
CA LEU A 219 5.10 -6.99 20.98
C LEU A 219 5.11 -8.22 21.89
N PHE A 220 4.12 -9.10 21.73
CA PHE A 220 4.03 -10.39 22.41
C PHE A 220 4.32 -11.49 21.37
N PRO A 221 5.57 -11.97 21.27
CA PRO A 221 5.89 -13.04 20.34
C PRO A 221 5.16 -14.32 20.73
N PRO A 222 4.68 -15.12 19.76
CA PRO A 222 4.12 -16.43 20.05
C PRO A 222 5.17 -17.35 20.69
N PRO A 223 4.78 -18.30 21.55
CA PRO A 223 5.72 -19.24 22.16
C PRO A 223 6.48 -20.04 21.10
N LEU A 224 7.80 -20.18 21.28
CA LEU A 224 8.73 -20.85 20.35
C LEU A 224 8.37 -22.31 20.04
N SER A 225 7.51 -22.94 20.85
CA SER A 225 7.16 -24.36 20.75
C SER A 225 6.17 -24.72 19.63
N GLY A 226 5.87 -23.81 18.69
CA GLY A 226 5.03 -24.10 17.52
C GLY A 226 3.57 -24.45 17.83
N GLY A 227 3.16 -24.34 19.10
CA GLY A 227 1.77 -24.50 19.49
C GLY A 227 0.99 -23.24 19.14
N ALA A 228 -0.09 -23.39 18.37
CA ALA A 228 -1.07 -22.33 18.22
C ALA A 228 -1.55 -21.90 19.62
N PRO A 229 -1.67 -20.59 19.91
CA PRO A 229 -2.20 -20.14 21.19
C PRO A 229 -3.61 -20.74 21.36
N PRO A 230 -4.00 -21.15 22.58
CA PRO A 230 -5.32 -21.72 22.82
C PRO A 230 -6.39 -20.73 22.37
N PRO A 231 -7.45 -21.17 21.64
CA PRO A 231 -8.45 -20.26 21.09
C PRO A 231 -9.12 -19.45 22.20
N GLY A 232 -9.32 -18.17 21.95
CA GLY A 232 -9.93 -17.25 22.90
C GLY A 232 -9.73 -15.79 22.49
N PRO A 233 -10.56 -14.88 23.00
CA PRO A 233 -10.61 -13.49 22.51
C PRO A 233 -9.28 -12.73 22.67
N VAL A 234 -8.44 -13.12 23.63
CA VAL A 234 -7.09 -12.55 23.82
C VAL A 234 -6.07 -13.18 22.88
N SER A 235 -6.16 -14.50 22.65
CA SER A 235 -5.29 -15.23 21.73
C SER A 235 -5.50 -14.81 20.29
N ASP A 236 -6.73 -14.48 19.90
CA ASP A 236 -7.05 -14.01 18.56
C ASP A 236 -6.36 -12.66 18.29
N LEU A 237 -6.31 -11.76 19.28
CA LEU A 237 -5.65 -10.45 19.16
C LEU A 237 -4.14 -10.55 18.97
N LEU A 238 -3.49 -11.63 19.43
CA LEU A 238 -2.06 -11.85 19.23
C LEU A 238 -1.68 -11.99 17.75
N LEU A 239 -2.62 -12.43 16.92
CA LEU A 239 -2.44 -12.62 15.48
C LEU A 239 -2.78 -11.37 14.66
N THR A 240 -3.27 -10.31 15.30
CA THR A 240 -3.72 -9.08 14.62
C THR A 240 -2.70 -7.96 14.67
N LEU A 241 -2.98 -6.87 13.93
CA LEU A 241 -2.20 -5.63 14.01
C LEU A 241 -2.15 -5.04 15.44
N ALA A 242 -3.11 -5.37 16.32
CA ALA A 242 -3.06 -4.95 17.73
C ALA A 242 -1.80 -5.43 18.46
N ASN A 243 -1.18 -6.52 18.01
CA ASN A 243 0.08 -7.00 18.56
C ASN A 243 1.31 -6.49 17.79
N GLN A 244 1.15 -5.89 16.60
CA GLN A 244 2.27 -5.57 15.71
C GLN A 244 2.74 -4.13 15.85
N VAL A 245 4.04 -3.87 15.71
CA VAL A 245 4.63 -2.53 15.54
C VAL A 245 5.52 -2.52 14.31
N PHE A 246 5.61 -1.38 13.62
CA PHE A 246 6.54 -1.24 12.50
C PHE A 246 7.90 -0.79 13.02
N HIS A 247 8.89 -1.69 13.02
CA HIS A 247 10.20 -1.42 13.59
C HIS A 247 11.27 -2.34 12.98
N PRO A 248 12.53 -1.89 12.80
CA PRO A 248 13.60 -2.80 12.42
C PRO A 248 13.81 -3.90 13.47
N VAL A 249 14.15 -5.11 13.00
CA VAL A 249 14.55 -6.22 13.89
C VAL A 249 15.65 -5.74 14.85
N LEU A 250 15.41 -5.95 16.15
CA LEU A 250 16.37 -5.58 17.19
C LEU A 250 17.52 -6.58 17.26
N ALA A 251 18.68 -6.11 17.70
CA ALA A 251 19.80 -6.97 18.02
C ALA A 251 19.41 -8.03 19.09
N PRO A 252 20.02 -9.24 19.05
CA PRO A 252 19.75 -10.29 20.02
C PRO A 252 19.80 -9.80 21.47
N GLY A 253 18.88 -10.29 22.30
CA GLY A 253 18.80 -9.92 23.72
C GLY A 253 18.00 -8.65 24.01
N ARG A 254 17.48 -7.94 23.00
CA ARG A 254 16.54 -6.83 23.17
C ARG A 254 15.12 -7.26 22.81
N SER A 255 14.14 -6.81 23.59
CA SER A 255 12.72 -7.06 23.32
C SER A 255 11.98 -5.73 23.12
N LEU A 256 11.14 -5.67 22.08
CA LEU A 256 10.26 -4.50 21.84
C LEU A 256 9.36 -4.25 23.06
N LEU A 257 8.80 -5.31 23.62
CA LEU A 257 8.02 -5.26 24.85
C LEU A 257 8.81 -4.64 26.02
N GLY A 258 10.08 -5.03 26.18
CA GLY A 258 10.96 -4.47 27.20
C GLY A 258 11.20 -2.98 26.98
N LEU A 259 11.41 -2.53 25.75
CA LEU A 259 11.58 -1.11 25.42
C LEU A 259 10.34 -0.28 25.74
N VAL A 260 9.15 -0.81 25.43
CA VAL A 260 7.87 -0.14 25.70
C VAL A 260 7.58 -0.13 27.20
N ARG A 261 7.86 -1.23 27.93
CA ARG A 261 7.58 -1.37 29.37
C ARG A 261 8.52 -0.57 30.27
N THR A 262 9.82 -0.52 29.95
CA THR A 262 10.84 0.11 30.80
C THR A 262 10.77 1.64 30.81
N GLY A 263 9.99 2.25 29.92
CA GLY A 263 9.85 3.71 29.85
C GLY A 263 11.05 4.45 29.25
N VAL A 264 12.05 3.73 28.74
CA VAL A 264 13.21 4.29 28.03
C VAL A 264 12.80 4.88 26.66
N THR A 265 11.65 4.45 26.14
CA THR A 265 11.07 4.94 24.87
C THR A 265 10.60 6.39 25.02
N PRO A 266 11.04 7.32 24.13
CA PRO A 266 10.57 8.70 24.16
C PRO A 266 9.03 8.80 24.03
N PRO A 267 8.32 9.63 24.81
CA PRO A 267 6.85 9.68 24.81
C PRO A 267 6.21 9.95 23.44
N VAL A 268 6.90 10.70 22.57
CA VAL A 268 6.46 11.01 21.19
C VAL A 268 6.33 9.77 20.30
N VAL A 269 6.98 8.67 20.67
CA VAL A 269 6.97 7.42 19.89
C VAL A 269 5.66 6.65 20.06
N PHE A 270 5.01 6.74 21.21
CA PHE A 270 3.82 5.93 21.49
C PHE A 270 2.66 6.21 20.52
N PRO A 271 2.26 7.47 20.26
CA PRO A 271 1.21 7.76 19.29
C PRO A 271 1.57 7.29 17.87
N SER A 272 2.85 7.29 17.49
CA SER A 272 3.30 6.84 16.16
C SER A 272 3.08 5.33 15.89
N HIS A 273 2.72 4.57 16.92
CA HIS A 273 2.40 3.14 16.84
C HIS A 273 0.98 2.81 17.34
N ALA A 274 0.11 3.82 17.46
CA ALA A 274 -1.20 3.70 18.08
C ALA A 274 -1.14 3.13 19.52
N LEU A 275 -0.10 3.47 20.27
CA LEU A 275 0.03 3.10 21.69
C LEU A 275 -0.56 4.22 22.56
N GLY A 276 -1.84 4.08 22.91
CA GLY A 276 -2.55 5.03 23.76
C GLY A 276 -2.15 4.96 25.24
N PRO A 277 -2.41 6.03 26.03
CA PRO A 277 -2.04 6.09 27.45
C PRO A 277 -2.67 4.97 28.27
N ASP A 278 -3.93 4.64 28.03
CA ASP A 278 -4.65 3.58 28.77
C ASP A 278 -4.09 2.19 28.46
N ALA A 279 -3.78 1.92 27.19
CA ALA A 279 -3.10 0.69 26.80
C ALA A 279 -1.75 0.58 27.51
N LEU A 280 -0.93 1.64 27.48
CA LEU A 280 0.35 1.66 28.18
C LEU A 280 0.21 1.48 29.70
N ALA A 281 -0.85 2.01 30.31
CA ALA A 281 -1.15 1.81 31.72
C ALA A 281 -1.43 0.32 32.03
N ALA A 282 -2.29 -0.33 31.23
CA ALA A 282 -2.57 -1.76 31.34
C ALA A 282 -1.28 -2.60 31.18
N LEU A 283 -0.44 -2.24 30.20
CA LEU A 283 0.85 -2.92 29.98
C LEU A 283 1.80 -2.80 31.17
N ARG A 284 1.86 -1.63 31.83
CA ARG A 284 2.68 -1.43 33.03
C ARG A 284 2.18 -2.24 34.22
N GLN A 285 0.88 -2.48 34.30
CA GLN A 285 0.26 -3.35 35.31
C GLN A 285 0.42 -4.85 35.01
N GLY A 286 0.97 -5.21 33.84
CA GLY A 286 1.14 -6.60 33.41
C GLY A 286 -0.10 -7.20 32.75
N ASP A 287 -1.14 -6.41 32.51
CA ASP A 287 -2.36 -6.85 31.85
C ASP A 287 -2.23 -6.77 30.32
N GLY A 288 -1.61 -7.80 29.74
CA GLY A 288 -1.43 -7.92 28.29
C GLY A 288 -2.75 -8.01 27.52
N ALA A 289 -3.78 -8.61 28.12
CA ALA A 289 -5.10 -8.76 27.50
C ALA A 289 -5.79 -7.40 27.36
N ALA A 290 -5.84 -6.62 28.44
CA ALA A 290 -6.39 -5.27 28.40
C ALA A 290 -5.56 -4.36 27.49
N PHE A 291 -4.23 -4.48 27.49
CA PHE A 291 -3.37 -3.75 26.56
C PHE A 291 -3.77 -4.00 25.09
N LEU A 292 -3.91 -5.26 24.68
CA LEU A 292 -4.24 -5.61 23.29
C LEU A 292 -5.64 -5.12 22.91
N ALA A 293 -6.61 -5.24 23.81
CA ALA A 293 -7.98 -4.77 23.58
C ALA A 293 -8.03 -3.23 23.42
N LEU A 294 -7.41 -2.48 24.32
CA LEU A 294 -7.35 -1.02 24.26
C LEU A 294 -6.61 -0.52 23.03
N ARG A 295 -5.52 -1.20 22.65
CA ARG A 295 -4.78 -0.88 21.43
C ARG A 295 -5.58 -1.18 20.17
N ARG A 296 -6.30 -2.31 20.12
CA ARG A 296 -7.23 -2.62 19.03
C ARG A 296 -8.24 -1.49 18.84
N ASP A 297 -8.85 -0.98 19.92
CA ASP A 297 -9.87 0.07 19.82
C ASP A 297 -9.30 1.38 19.27
N GLY A 298 -8.07 1.74 19.68
CA GLY A 298 -7.33 2.85 19.11
C GLY A 298 -7.04 2.65 17.62
N LEU A 299 -6.60 1.45 17.23
CA LEU A 299 -6.35 1.10 15.83
C LEU A 299 -7.62 1.12 14.98
N VAL A 300 -8.75 0.58 15.47
CA VAL A 300 -10.04 0.62 14.76
C VAL A 300 -10.45 2.06 14.45
N THR A 301 -10.31 2.96 15.43
CA THR A 301 -10.62 4.37 15.26
C THR A 301 -9.72 5.02 14.19
N HIS A 302 -8.42 4.73 14.25
CA HIS A 302 -7.45 5.25 13.28
C HIS A 302 -7.65 4.68 11.86
N ILE A 303 -7.82 3.36 11.72
CA ILE A 303 -8.06 2.70 10.43
C ILE A 303 -9.35 3.23 9.80
N ARG A 304 -10.40 3.46 10.60
CA ARG A 304 -11.64 4.06 10.09
C ARG A 304 -11.39 5.42 9.48
N ALA A 305 -10.72 6.31 10.22
CA ALA A 305 -10.38 7.65 9.73
C ALA A 305 -9.48 7.60 8.49
N PHE A 306 -8.53 6.66 8.46
CA PHE A 306 -7.67 6.41 7.31
C PHE A 306 -8.49 6.01 6.08
N ILE A 307 -9.35 5.00 6.19
CA ILE A 307 -10.21 4.52 5.10
C ILE A 307 -11.11 5.66 4.60
N GLN A 308 -11.76 6.38 5.52
CA GLN A 308 -12.63 7.52 5.19
C GLN A 308 -11.89 8.58 4.38
N ALA A 309 -10.71 9.00 4.83
CA ALA A 309 -9.90 10.00 4.16
C ALA A 309 -9.38 9.50 2.79
N ARG A 310 -8.97 8.23 2.71
CA ARG A 310 -8.37 7.65 1.52
C ARG A 310 -9.39 7.28 0.44
N THR A 311 -10.60 6.93 0.82
CA THR A 311 -11.68 6.58 -0.11
C THR A 311 -12.60 7.77 -0.40
N GLY A 312 -12.57 8.82 0.42
CA GLY A 312 -13.55 9.91 0.38
C GLY A 312 -14.97 9.38 0.59
N ALA A 313 -15.17 8.42 1.50
CA ALA A 313 -16.46 7.76 1.73
C ALA A 313 -17.53 8.66 2.39
N ASP A 314 -17.19 9.90 2.75
CA ASP A 314 -18.12 10.85 3.34
C ASP A 314 -18.54 11.94 2.34
N HIS A 315 -19.67 11.68 1.68
CA HIS A 315 -20.67 12.62 1.14
C HIS A 315 -21.87 11.84 0.54
N ALA A 316 -22.31 10.75 1.19
CA ALA A 316 -23.66 10.24 0.95
C ALA A 316 -24.62 11.07 1.82
N VAL A 317 -24.89 12.30 1.38
CA VAL A 317 -26.21 12.90 1.61
C VAL A 317 -27.17 12.00 0.86
N ASP A 318 -28.11 11.41 1.58
CA ASP A 318 -29.39 10.87 1.10
C ASP A 318 -29.53 10.75 -0.42
N ALA A 319 -29.04 9.64 -0.99
CA ALA A 319 -29.60 9.21 -2.27
C ALA A 319 -31.00 8.65 -1.97
N PRO A 320 -32.08 9.26 -2.49
CA PRO A 320 -33.42 8.72 -2.30
C PRO A 320 -33.49 7.33 -2.93
N ILE A 321 -34.22 6.45 -2.24
CA ILE A 321 -34.59 5.12 -2.70
C ILE A 321 -35.35 5.31 -4.02
N PRO A 322 -35.01 4.61 -5.12
CA PRO A 322 -35.93 4.48 -6.23
C PRO A 322 -37.14 3.71 -5.70
N GLU A 323 -38.28 4.36 -5.59
CA GLU A 323 -39.55 3.68 -5.37
C GLU A 323 -39.77 2.70 -6.55
N GLU A 324 -39.91 1.42 -6.23
CA GLU A 324 -40.52 0.42 -7.12
C GLU A 324 -42.03 0.61 -7.18
#